data_AF-A0A2N2CBE7-F1
#
_entry.id   AF-A0A2N2CBE7-F1
#
_cell.length_a   1.000
_cell.length_b   1.000
_cell.length_c   1.000
_cell.angle_alpha   90.00
_cell.angle_beta   90.00
_cell.angle_gamma   90.00
#
_symmetry.space_group_name_H-M   'P 1'
#
loop_
_entity.id
_entity.type
_entity.pdbx_description
1 polymer ?
#
loop_
_entity_poly.entity_id
_entity_poly.type
_entity_poly.pdbx_seq_one_letter_code
_entity_poly.pdbx_strand_id
1 'polypeptide(L)' 'MMMLVWVLIGFGIYYMIKEQKGTGFRSDGRTGPEETLKQRYATGEIDEETFIRMMKTIKG' A
#
# COMPACT_ATOMS: atom_id res chain seq x y z
N MET A 1 6.04 -23.31 -9.57
CA MET A 1 4.64 -23.26 -9.09
C MET A 1 4.42 -22.36 -7.86
N MET A 2 5.42 -21.59 -7.38
CA MET A 2 5.27 -20.63 -6.28
C MET A 2 5.21 -19.16 -6.77
N MET A 3 5.94 -18.84 -7.84
CA MET A 3 5.97 -17.49 -8.45
C MET A 3 4.61 -17.05 -9.02
N LEU A 4 3.81 -17.98 -9.55
CA LEU A 4 2.49 -17.67 -10.10
C LEU A 4 1.52 -17.15 -9.04
N VAL A 5 1.66 -17.60 -7.79
CA VAL A 5 0.83 -17.14 -6.66
C VAL A 5 1.15 -15.68 -6.33
N TRP A 6 2.42 -15.30 -6.32
CA TRP A 6 2.85 -13.91 -6.12
C TRP A 6 2.39 -12.98 -7.23
N VAL A 7 2.43 -13.44 -8.49
CA VAL A 7 1.93 -12.67 -9.63
C VAL A 7 0.41 -12.49 -9.55
N LEU A 8 -0.34 -13.54 -9.18
CA LEU A 8 -1.80 -13.46 -9.00
C LEU A 8 -2.19 -12.56 -7.83
N ILE A 9 -1.45 -12.59 -6.72
CA ILE A 9 -1.67 -11.69 -5.58
C ILE A 9 -1.41 -10.24 -5.98
N GLY A 10 -0.28 -9.95 -6.63
CA GLY A 10 0.03 -8.62 -7.14
C GLY A 10 -1.00 -8.12 -8.15
N PHE A 11 -1.46 -9.00 -9.05
CA PHE A 11 -2.49 -8.68 -10.04
C PHE A 11 -3.87 -8.45 -9.41
N GLY A 12 -4.23 -9.25 -8.39
CA GLY A 12 -5.47 -9.08 -7.63
C GLY A 12 -5.51 -7.75 -6.87
N ILE A 13 -4.41 -7.38 -6.22
CA ILE A 13 -4.25 -6.08 -5.56
C ILE A 13 -4.31 -4.95 -6.59
N TYR A 14 -3.62 -5.09 -7.73
CA TYR A 14 -3.64 -4.11 -8.82
C TYR A 14 -5.07 -3.85 -9.35
N TYR A 15 -5.84 -4.91 -9.57
CA TYR A 15 -7.21 -4.80 -10.07
C TYR A 15 -8.15 -4.16 -9.04
N MET A 16 -8.00 -4.51 -7.76
CA MET A 16 -8.78 -3.95 -6.67
C MET A 16 -8.50 -2.45 -6.46
N ILE A 17 -7.23 -2.02 -6.58
CA ILE A 17 -6.84 -0.59 -6.53
C ILE A 17 -7.34 0.15 -7.79
N LYS A 18 -7.35 -0.50 -8.96
CA LYS A 18 -7.84 0.09 -10.22
C LYS A 18 -9.35 0.33 -10.19
N GLU A 19 -10.14 -0.56 -9.60
CA GLU A 19 -11.60 -0.44 -9.50
C GLU A 19 -12.07 0.52 -8.40
N GLN A 20 -11.26 0.78 -7.36
CA GLN A 20 -11.56 1.81 -6.34
C GLN A 20 -11.59 3.25 -6.88
N LYS A 21 -11.21 3.49 -8.14
CA LYS A 21 -11.40 4.81 -8.78
C LYS A 21 -12.86 5.12 -9.14
N GLY A 22 -13.76 4.12 -9.15
CA GLY A 22 -15.15 4.29 -9.60
C GLY A 22 -16.21 4.46 -8.51
N THR A 23 -15.98 3.93 -7.30
CA THR A 23 -17.03 3.89 -6.26
C THR A 23 -16.46 4.09 -4.85
N GLY A 24 -16.36 5.35 -4.45
CA GLY A 24 -16.71 5.74 -3.09
C GLY A 24 -15.66 5.56 -1.98
N PHE A 25 -14.37 5.81 -2.23
CA PHE A 25 -13.53 6.33 -1.15
C PHE A 25 -13.46 7.85 -1.26
N ARG A 26 -14.36 8.51 -0.52
CA ARG A 26 -14.28 9.95 -0.24
C ARG A 26 -12.88 10.25 0.27
N SER A 27 -12.06 10.78 -0.62
CA SER A 27 -10.75 11.35 -0.34
C SER A 27 -10.99 12.68 0.37
N ASP A 28 -11.29 12.63 1.65
CA ASP A 28 -11.26 13.80 2.51
C ASP A 28 -9.79 14.09 2.83
N GLY A 29 -9.13 14.85 1.94
CA GLY A 29 -7.99 15.76 2.14
C GLY A 29 -6.88 15.48 3.15
N ARG A 30 -6.69 14.26 3.65
CA ARG A 30 -5.70 13.88 4.65
C ARG A 30 -5.28 12.43 4.42
N THR A 31 -4.59 12.15 3.32
CA THR A 31 -3.81 10.90 3.25
C THR A 31 -2.81 10.96 4.38
N GLY A 32 -3.02 10.16 5.41
CA GLY A 32 -2.20 10.20 6.61
C GLY A 32 -0.75 9.85 6.25
N PRO A 33 0.24 10.32 7.03
CA PRO A 33 1.62 9.90 6.85
C PRO A 33 1.76 8.36 6.89
N GLU A 34 0.89 7.65 7.61
CA GLU A 34 0.81 6.18 7.62
C GLU A 34 0.38 5.57 6.29
N GLU A 35 -0.61 6.15 5.60
CA GLU A 35 -1.11 5.63 4.32
C GLU A 35 -0.07 5.84 3.21
N THR A 36 0.62 6.97 3.25
CA THR A 36 1.75 7.26 2.34
C THR A 36 2.88 6.24 2.52
N LEU A 37 3.20 5.86 3.76
CA LEU A 37 4.20 4.83 4.02
C LEU A 37 3.76 3.45 3.54
N LYS A 38 2.49 3.07 3.76
CA LYS A 38 1.94 1.80 3.28
C LYS A 38 2.00 1.71 1.76
N GLN A 39 1.67 2.81 1.07
CA GLN A 39 1.78 2.88 -0.38
C GLN A 39 3.21 2.67 -0.84
N ARG A 40 4.18 3.39 -0.26
CA ARG A 40 5.61 3.26 -0.63
C ARG A 40 6.17 1.87 -0.38
N TYR A 41 5.76 1.23 0.72
CA TYR A 41 6.15 -0.17 1.01
C TYR A 41 5.53 -1.14 0.00
N ALA A 42 4.25 -0.99 -0.31
CA ALA A 42 3.57 -1.84 -1.29
C ALA A 42 4.14 -1.68 -2.72
N THR A 43 4.60 -0.47 -3.07
CA THR A 43 5.29 -0.19 -4.34
C THR A 43 6.73 -0.69 -4.34
N GLY A 44 7.30 -1.04 -3.17
CA GLY A 44 8.70 -1.44 -3.02
C GLY A 44 9.69 -0.28 -3.06
N GLU A 45 9.23 0.96 -2.88
CA GLU A 45 10.09 2.15 -2.77
C GLU A 45 10.86 2.19 -1.44
N ILE A 46 10.33 1.52 -0.42
CA ILE A 46 10.95 1.38 0.89
C ILE A 46 10.94 -0.09 1.30
N ASP A 47 12.00 -0.50 1.99
CA ASP A 47 12.10 -1.82 2.60
C ASP A 47 11.29 -1.90 3.90
N GLU A 48 11.12 -3.12 4.41
CA GLU A 48 10.37 -3.42 5.62
C GLU A 48 10.95 -2.74 6.87
N GLU A 49 12.28 -2.69 7.00
CA GLU A 49 12.97 -2.08 8.14
C GLU A 49 12.72 -0.56 8.17
N THR A 50 12.81 0.08 7.01
CA THR A 50 12.49 1.50 6.82
C THR A 50 11.02 1.80 7.12
N PHE A 51 10.10 0.95 6.65
CA PHE A 51 8.67 1.09 6.92
C PHE A 51 8.36 0.99 8.43
N ILE A 52 8.89 -0.02 9.12
CA ILE A 52 8.68 -0.23 10.56
C ILE A 52 9.22 0.95 11.36
N ARG A 53 10.43 1.44 11.04
CA ARG A 53 11.04 2.59 11.71
C ARG A 53 10.19 3.84 11.57
N MET A 54 9.75 4.16 10.37
CA MET A 54 8.94 5.37 10.11
C MET A 54 7.53 5.25 10.70
N MET A 55 6.91 4.07 10.61
CA MET A 55 5.61 3.80 11.22
C MET A 55 5.65 3.96 12.74
N LYS A 56 6.74 3.53 13.38
CA LYS A 56 6.95 3.70 14.83
C LYS A 56 7.05 5.19 15.21
N THR A 57 7.83 5.97 14.46
CA THR A 57 7.93 7.42 14.68
C THR A 57 6.58 8.15 14.55
N ILE A 58 5.73 7.70 13.63
CA ILE A 58 4.40 8.31 13.43
C ILE A 58 3.41 7.91 14.54
N LYS A 59 3.53 6.68 15.07
CA LYS A 59 2.65 6.18 16.12
C LYS A 59 3.03 6.63 17.53
N GLY A 60 4.28 7.04 17.76
CA GLY A 60 4.82 7.43 19.08
C GLY A 60 5.32 6.22 19.85
#